data_AF-A0A0H2RVV5-F1
#
_entry.id   AF-A0A0H2RVV5-F1
#
_cell.length_a   1.000
_cell.length_b   1.000
_cell.length_c   1.000
_cell.angle_alpha   90.00
_cell.angle_beta   90.00
_cell.angle_gamma   90.00
#
_symmetry.space_group_name_H-M   'P 1'
#
loop_
_entity.id
_entity.type
_entity.pdbx_description
1 polymer ?
#
loop_
_entity_poly.entity_id
_entity_poly.type
_entity_poly.pdbx_seq_one_letter_code
_entity_poly.pdbx_strand_id
1 'polypeptide(L)'
;MKREFEAKLLRLSVGHHLERRNGMELKCDQQSLKTLREKLRSLDEHGGVMDTRKLWIGEDCEESQISRLGELKALKLTLDSISSSLAEALELGKASQNPLKWHLNACGILRLPDEILTRIFEQVVTNDEHDEVDFALDLSQVCRQFRSVALGTPTLWSYVCDARRSEVVKMLLARCNRPRIFMRFDSDLKRAQRKSQSKSSFADSSFVRLVESKTGKVSLRSVSVTYDSLKDGHEAVNTLNAFYESGTLANLEQLEICNRALKLTTPYAHGQFMSDEDLETISSWNLKTLRTLRCDSMYPRTINAPFLEECEILLCPRYHGEWNVDQLIHFLGSLPSIQSLTLEFERSKTWNPGEIIVEVVELPNVKQLTIILRQHTGADLLSAVISSLRFPRVKELSIEAYYGKWEHMAVWFNTLFGEEDEEFAEPDSDEDVDVEVEKIGNFIGQLESLNLRIFDESYAGRDVFPTSVAFGKMPLLRHLSVEAPGLPCPTNWDIERTRLKELRVLRLKNCNFLEHQHEGDPLCYSMENLSLLDHLERIDIVDCLDLKNRKTEIEDFFPREKLRWMTASTY
;
A
#
# COMPACT_ATOMS: atom_id res chain seq x y z
N MET A 1 -34.55 -33.27 20.26
CA MET A 1 -35.27 -33.37 18.97
C MET A 1 -36.80 -33.56 19.09
N LYS A 2 -37.38 -34.73 19.41
CA LYS A 2 -38.86 -34.88 19.47
C LYS A 2 -39.56 -33.90 20.44
N ARG A 3 -39.07 -33.77 21.67
CA ARG A 3 -39.57 -32.77 22.65
C ARG A 3 -39.38 -31.33 22.21
N GLU A 4 -38.37 -31.07 21.38
CA GLU A 4 -38.03 -29.73 20.88
C GLU A 4 -38.88 -29.35 19.67
N PHE A 5 -39.23 -30.33 18.83
CA PHE A 5 -40.17 -30.22 17.74
C PHE A 5 -41.61 -30.08 18.26
N GLU A 6 -42.00 -30.86 19.28
CA GLU A 6 -43.30 -30.72 19.97
C GLU A 6 -43.43 -29.39 20.71
N ALA A 7 -42.37 -28.90 21.36
CA ALA A 7 -42.34 -27.57 21.97
C ALA A 7 -42.46 -26.42 20.95
N LYS A 8 -41.86 -26.57 19.75
CA LYS A 8 -42.00 -25.59 18.65
C LYS A 8 -43.41 -25.61 18.04
N LEU A 9 -44.04 -26.79 17.90
CA LEU A 9 -45.44 -26.92 17.46
C LEU A 9 -46.44 -26.35 18.49
N LEU A 10 -46.20 -26.54 19.79
CA LEU A 10 -47.02 -25.92 20.85
C LEU A 10 -46.91 -24.38 20.85
N ARG A 11 -45.72 -23.83 20.55
CA ARG A 11 -45.53 -22.37 20.41
C ARG A 11 -46.24 -21.79 19.20
N LEU A 12 -46.31 -22.52 18.08
CA LEU A 12 -47.08 -22.14 16.89
C LEU A 12 -48.59 -22.18 17.13
N SER A 13 -49.08 -23.12 17.96
CA SER A 13 -50.50 -23.19 18.37
C SER A 13 -50.92 -22.08 19.32
N VAL A 14 -50.02 -21.61 20.21
CA VAL A 14 -50.30 -20.54 21.18
C VAL A 14 -50.14 -19.14 20.57
N GLY A 15 -49.38 -19.00 19.48
CA GLY A 15 -49.21 -17.74 18.74
C GLY A 15 -50.47 -17.22 18.02
N HIS A 16 -51.53 -18.03 17.92
CA HIS A 16 -52.75 -17.66 17.19
C HIS A 16 -53.62 -16.57 17.85
N HIS A 17 -53.27 -16.11 19.06
CA HIS A 17 -54.06 -15.08 19.77
C HIS A 17 -53.48 -13.65 19.72
N LEU A 18 -52.32 -13.43 19.11
CA LEU A 18 -51.68 -12.11 19.06
C LEU A 18 -51.26 -11.72 17.65
N GLU A 19 -52.18 -11.72 16.68
CA GLU A 19 -51.99 -11.00 15.42
C GLU A 19 -53.32 -10.80 14.67
N ARG A 20 -54.06 -9.76 15.05
CA ARG A 20 -55.03 -9.09 14.15
C ARG A 20 -54.42 -7.76 13.76
N ARG A 21 -53.56 -7.72 12.72
CA ARG A 21 -53.34 -6.43 12.05
C ARG A 21 -53.01 -6.42 10.57
N ASN A 22 -52.58 -7.52 9.95
CA ASN A 22 -52.41 -7.55 8.49
C ASN A 22 -53.13 -8.77 7.95
N GLY A 23 -54.24 -8.55 7.23
CA GLY A 23 -55.21 -9.56 6.81
C GLY A 23 -54.72 -10.58 5.78
N MET A 24 -53.65 -11.31 6.09
CA MET A 24 -53.26 -12.54 5.42
C MET A 24 -53.40 -13.69 6.42
N GLU A 25 -54.58 -14.30 6.41
CA GLU A 25 -54.83 -15.56 7.10
C GLU A 25 -54.13 -16.66 6.30
N LEU A 26 -52.96 -17.13 6.77
CA LEU A 26 -52.34 -18.34 6.25
C LEU A 26 -53.25 -19.53 6.58
N LYS A 27 -54.19 -19.84 5.69
CA LYS A 27 -55.02 -21.03 5.75
C LYS A 27 -54.17 -22.25 5.41
N CYS A 28 -53.34 -22.67 6.36
CA CYS A 28 -52.86 -24.03 6.35
C CYS A 28 -54.07 -24.93 6.68
N ASP A 29 -54.49 -25.76 5.71
CA ASP A 29 -55.60 -26.68 5.91
C ASP A 29 -55.30 -27.59 7.12
N GLN A 30 -56.01 -27.35 8.22
CA GLN A 30 -55.83 -28.11 9.46
C GLN A 30 -56.07 -29.60 9.24
N GLN A 31 -56.88 -29.97 8.25
CA GLN A 31 -57.13 -31.37 7.90
C GLN A 31 -55.88 -32.02 7.27
N SER A 32 -55.20 -31.32 6.37
CA SER A 32 -53.92 -31.74 5.77
C SER A 32 -52.82 -31.88 6.83
N LEU A 33 -52.70 -30.93 7.76
CA LEU A 33 -51.74 -31.01 8.87
C LEU A 33 -52.05 -32.15 9.83
N LYS A 34 -53.32 -32.41 10.13
CA LYS A 34 -53.73 -33.52 10.98
C LYS A 34 -53.41 -34.87 10.32
N THR A 35 -53.71 -35.00 9.03
CA THR A 35 -53.42 -36.21 8.24
C THR A 35 -51.92 -36.48 8.15
N LEU A 36 -51.11 -35.44 7.92
CA LEU A 36 -49.65 -35.54 7.90
C LEU A 36 -49.12 -35.98 9.27
N ARG A 37 -49.66 -35.42 10.36
CA ARG A 37 -49.25 -35.73 11.74
C ARG A 37 -49.59 -37.17 12.13
N GLU A 38 -50.74 -37.68 11.70
CA GLU A 38 -51.15 -39.08 11.92
C GLU A 38 -50.26 -40.04 11.12
N LYS A 39 -49.95 -39.74 9.85
CA LYS A 39 -49.05 -40.57 9.02
C LYS A 39 -47.60 -40.55 9.54
N LEU A 40 -47.09 -39.40 9.99
CA LEU A 40 -45.76 -39.31 10.61
C LEU A 40 -45.67 -40.02 11.96
N ARG A 41 -46.75 -40.01 12.74
CA ARG A 41 -46.82 -40.77 14.01
C ARG A 41 -46.80 -42.27 13.75
N SER A 42 -47.55 -42.75 12.76
CA SER A 42 -47.51 -44.13 12.29
C SER A 42 -46.09 -44.55 11.88
N LEU A 43 -45.33 -43.66 11.23
CA LEU A 43 -43.94 -43.89 10.84
C LEU A 43 -42.97 -44.03 12.02
N ASP A 44 -43.15 -43.20 13.04
CA ASP A 44 -42.37 -43.23 14.29
C ASP A 44 -42.64 -44.51 15.09
N GLU A 45 -43.89 -44.96 15.13
CA GLU A 45 -44.30 -46.21 15.80
C GLU A 45 -43.67 -47.46 15.16
N HIS A 46 -43.22 -47.39 13.90
CA HIS A 46 -42.49 -48.46 13.21
C HIS A 46 -40.97 -48.24 13.23
N GLY A 47 -40.46 -47.46 14.19
CA GLY A 47 -39.02 -47.23 14.38
C GLY A 47 -38.37 -46.41 13.27
N GLY A 48 -39.14 -45.63 12.50
CA GLY A 48 -38.64 -44.79 11.42
C GLY A 48 -38.12 -45.54 10.19
N VAL A 49 -38.21 -46.87 10.15
CA VAL A 49 -37.79 -47.69 9.01
C VAL A 49 -38.99 -47.92 8.11
N MET A 50 -39.05 -47.19 6.99
CA MET A 50 -39.97 -47.56 5.89
C MET A 50 -39.42 -48.79 5.20
N ASP A 51 -40.00 -49.96 5.47
CA ASP A 51 -39.78 -51.14 4.64
C ASP A 51 -40.49 -50.93 3.30
N THR A 52 -39.77 -50.38 2.33
CA THR A 52 -40.30 -50.06 1.00
C THR A 52 -40.85 -51.31 0.33
N ARG A 53 -40.41 -52.52 0.65
CA ARG A 53 -40.89 -53.75 0.00
C ARG A 53 -42.29 -54.15 0.45
N LYS A 54 -42.71 -53.81 1.68
CA LYS A 54 -44.06 -54.09 2.19
C LYS A 54 -45.12 -53.08 1.71
N LEU A 55 -44.68 -51.96 1.14
CA LEU A 55 -45.60 -50.94 0.61
C LEU A 55 -46.14 -51.28 -0.79
N TRP A 56 -45.42 -52.13 -1.53
CA TRP A 56 -45.72 -52.43 -2.95
C TRP A 56 -46.17 -53.86 -3.22
N ILE A 57 -46.12 -54.76 -2.23
CA ILE A 57 -46.47 -56.17 -2.43
C ILE A 57 -47.71 -56.50 -1.59
N GLY A 58 -48.86 -56.09 -2.11
CA GLY A 58 -50.14 -56.76 -1.89
C GLY A 58 -50.77 -56.96 -3.27
N GLU A 59 -51.14 -58.19 -3.61
CA GLU A 59 -51.63 -58.60 -4.95
C GLU A 59 -53.04 -58.08 -5.31
N ASP A 60 -53.51 -57.02 -4.64
CA ASP A 60 -54.85 -56.47 -4.86
C ASP A 60 -54.80 -55.12 -5.58
N CYS A 61 -55.22 -55.15 -6.85
CA CYS A 61 -55.69 -54.06 -7.71
C CYS A 61 -54.75 -52.86 -7.94
N GLU A 62 -54.23 -52.73 -9.18
CA GLU A 62 -53.41 -51.59 -9.65
C GLU A 62 -54.00 -50.21 -9.33
N GLU A 63 -55.33 -50.12 -9.24
CA GLU A 63 -56.06 -48.88 -8.94
C GLU A 63 -55.74 -48.36 -7.51
N SER A 64 -55.49 -49.25 -6.55
CA SER A 64 -55.11 -48.91 -5.17
C SER A 64 -53.69 -48.32 -5.09
N GLN A 65 -52.76 -48.86 -5.89
CA GLN A 65 -51.39 -48.40 -5.92
C GLN A 65 -51.27 -47.02 -6.59
N ILE A 66 -52.02 -46.78 -7.67
CA ILE A 66 -52.09 -45.48 -8.35
C ILE A 66 -52.66 -44.41 -7.40
N SER A 67 -53.71 -44.74 -6.64
CA SER A 67 -54.28 -43.83 -5.64
C SER A 67 -53.27 -43.44 -4.56
N ARG A 68 -52.53 -44.41 -4.00
CA ARG A 68 -51.48 -44.16 -3.00
C ARG A 68 -50.30 -43.34 -3.55
N LEU A 69 -49.93 -43.57 -4.81
CA LEU A 69 -48.88 -42.81 -5.49
C LEU A 69 -49.33 -41.35 -5.73
N GLY A 70 -50.62 -41.15 -6.01
CA GLY A 70 -51.26 -39.84 -6.03
C GLY A 70 -51.18 -39.12 -4.68
N GLU A 71 -51.50 -39.82 -3.58
CA GLU A 71 -51.39 -39.26 -2.23
C GLU A 71 -49.95 -38.88 -1.87
N LEU A 72 -48.96 -39.73 -2.19
CA LEU A 72 -47.55 -39.43 -1.93
C LEU A 72 -47.06 -38.23 -2.75
N LYS A 73 -47.51 -38.09 -4.00
CA LYS A 73 -47.22 -36.90 -4.82
C LYS A 73 -47.83 -35.63 -4.21
N ALA A 74 -49.09 -35.69 -3.77
CA ALA A 74 -49.74 -34.56 -3.11
C ALA A 74 -49.02 -34.17 -1.80
N LEU A 75 -48.57 -35.15 -1.04
CA LEU A 75 -47.87 -34.94 0.23
C LEU A 75 -46.47 -34.34 -0.01
N LYS A 76 -45.76 -34.77 -1.06
CA LYS A 76 -44.51 -34.14 -1.51
C LYS A 76 -44.71 -32.68 -1.88
N LEU A 77 -45.70 -32.37 -2.73
CA LEU A 77 -46.01 -31.00 -3.14
C LEU A 77 -46.33 -30.09 -1.94
N THR A 78 -47.04 -30.63 -0.94
CA THR A 78 -47.34 -29.91 0.30
C THR A 78 -46.07 -29.60 1.11
N LEU A 79 -45.13 -30.56 1.18
CA LEU A 79 -43.86 -30.41 1.88
C LEU A 79 -42.95 -29.40 1.18
N ASP A 80 -42.90 -29.42 -0.14
CA ASP A 80 -42.18 -28.45 -0.96
C ASP A 80 -42.75 -27.03 -0.73
N SER A 81 -44.07 -26.88 -0.71
CA SER A 81 -44.73 -25.60 -0.41
C SER A 81 -44.41 -25.08 1.00
N ILE A 82 -44.44 -25.94 2.02
CA ILE A 82 -44.09 -25.54 3.40
C ILE A 82 -42.61 -25.16 3.48
N SER A 83 -41.72 -25.89 2.80
CA SER A 83 -40.28 -25.58 2.74
C SER A 83 -40.03 -24.21 2.13
N SER A 84 -40.70 -23.90 1.01
CA SER A 84 -40.62 -22.58 0.37
C SER A 84 -41.14 -21.46 1.28
N SER A 85 -42.30 -21.63 1.93
CA SER A 85 -42.81 -20.63 2.87
C SER A 85 -41.92 -20.43 4.10
N LEU A 86 -41.26 -21.49 4.58
CA LEU A 86 -40.30 -21.38 5.68
C LEU A 86 -39.02 -20.64 5.26
N ALA A 87 -38.51 -20.90 4.06
CA ALA A 87 -37.37 -20.17 3.50
C ALA A 87 -37.68 -18.67 3.35
N GLU A 88 -38.87 -18.34 2.86
CA GLU A 88 -39.33 -16.95 2.70
C GLU A 88 -39.51 -16.25 4.06
N ALA A 89 -40.08 -16.95 5.06
CA ALA A 89 -40.18 -16.44 6.42
C ALA A 89 -38.81 -16.26 7.09
N LEU A 90 -37.83 -17.11 6.80
CA LEU A 90 -36.46 -16.97 7.29
C LEU A 90 -35.74 -15.78 6.64
N GLU A 91 -35.93 -15.53 5.34
CA GLU A 91 -35.38 -14.35 4.67
C GLU A 91 -36.02 -13.05 5.18
N LEU A 92 -37.34 -13.05 5.41
CA LEU A 92 -38.03 -11.92 6.07
C LEU A 92 -37.53 -11.69 7.51
N GLY A 93 -37.25 -12.76 8.26
CA GLY A 93 -36.67 -12.69 9.60
C GLY A 93 -35.22 -12.17 9.61
N LYS A 94 -34.41 -12.52 8.59
CA LYS A 94 -33.05 -11.95 8.42
C LYS A 94 -33.11 -10.46 8.07
N ALA A 95 -34.07 -10.05 7.25
CA ALA A 95 -34.31 -8.63 6.96
C ALA A 95 -34.76 -7.85 8.21
N SER A 96 -35.53 -8.48 9.12
CA SER A 96 -36.03 -7.85 10.35
C SER A 96 -35.08 -7.90 11.55
N GLN A 97 -33.93 -8.59 11.48
CA GLN A 97 -32.89 -8.58 12.52
C GLN A 97 -31.85 -7.45 12.35
N ASN A 98 -31.83 -6.79 11.19
CA ASN A 98 -30.97 -5.62 10.97
C ASN A 98 -31.30 -4.38 11.83
N PRO A 99 -32.56 -4.07 12.20
CA PRO A 99 -32.89 -2.87 12.95
C PRO A 99 -32.19 -2.72 14.31
N LEU A 100 -32.08 -3.83 15.05
CA LEU A 100 -31.51 -3.83 16.40
C LEU A 100 -29.98 -3.92 16.38
N LYS A 101 -29.42 -4.62 15.39
CA LYS A 101 -27.96 -4.71 15.19
C LYS A 101 -27.37 -3.36 14.80
N TRP A 102 -28.07 -2.57 13.97
CA TRP A 102 -27.59 -1.21 13.66
C TRP A 102 -27.71 -0.27 14.85
N HIS A 103 -28.76 -0.36 15.68
CA HIS A 103 -28.84 0.45 16.90
C HIS A 103 -27.72 0.12 17.89
N LEU A 104 -27.42 -1.17 18.11
CA LEU A 104 -26.34 -1.58 18.99
C LEU A 104 -24.95 -1.18 18.45
N ASN A 105 -24.75 -1.25 17.13
CA ASN A 105 -23.49 -0.85 16.49
C ASN A 105 -23.32 0.67 16.40
N ALA A 106 -24.39 1.43 16.09
CA ALA A 106 -24.36 2.89 16.05
C ALA A 106 -24.20 3.52 17.44
N CYS A 107 -24.71 2.86 18.49
CA CYS A 107 -24.42 3.26 19.87
C CYS A 107 -22.94 3.09 20.25
N GLY A 108 -22.18 2.22 19.56
CA GLY A 108 -20.77 2.02 19.85
C GLY A 108 -19.95 3.29 19.57
N ILE A 109 -20.06 3.82 18.36
CA ILE A 109 -19.23 4.96 17.93
C ILE A 109 -19.66 6.28 18.59
N LEU A 110 -20.97 6.49 18.82
CA LEU A 110 -21.48 7.69 19.49
C LEU A 110 -21.20 7.72 21.00
N ARG A 111 -20.76 6.59 21.59
CA ARG A 111 -20.31 6.53 22.99
C ARG A 111 -18.82 6.77 23.13
N LEU A 112 -18.08 6.85 22.03
CA LEU A 112 -16.66 7.15 22.09
C LEU A 112 -16.47 8.60 22.57
N PRO A 113 -15.47 8.84 23.43
CA PRO A 113 -15.04 10.20 23.74
C PRO A 113 -14.62 10.95 22.48
N ASP A 114 -14.79 12.27 22.49
CA ASP A 114 -14.48 13.14 21.36
C ASP A 114 -13.00 13.06 20.96
N GLU A 115 -12.09 12.75 21.89
CA GLU A 115 -10.67 12.54 21.63
C GLU A 115 -10.42 11.28 20.78
N ILE A 116 -11.19 10.21 21.01
CA ILE A 116 -11.07 8.98 20.23
C ILE A 116 -11.66 9.20 18.84
N LEU A 117 -12.81 9.87 18.74
CA LEU A 117 -13.38 10.25 17.45
C LEU A 117 -12.44 11.15 16.65
N THR A 118 -11.77 12.10 17.32
CA THR A 118 -10.77 12.97 16.71
C THR A 118 -9.65 12.17 16.08
N ARG A 119 -9.05 11.22 16.82
CA ARG A 119 -7.98 10.36 16.30
C ARG A 119 -8.45 9.48 15.15
N ILE A 120 -9.67 8.93 15.22
CA ILE A 120 -10.26 8.17 14.11
C ILE A 120 -10.40 9.07 12.88
N PHE A 121 -10.95 10.28 13.04
CA PHE A 121 -11.13 11.22 11.92
C PHE A 121 -9.79 11.62 11.31
N GLU A 122 -8.79 11.93 12.12
CA GLU A 122 -7.44 12.27 11.65
C GLU A 122 -6.83 11.12 10.86
N GLN A 123 -6.94 9.87 11.35
CA GLN A 123 -6.40 8.70 10.64
C GLN A 123 -7.10 8.42 9.31
N VAL A 124 -8.41 8.62 9.23
CA VAL A 124 -9.13 8.40 7.97
C VAL A 124 -8.78 9.49 6.95
N VAL A 125 -8.64 10.74 7.39
CA VAL A 125 -8.25 11.86 6.51
C VAL A 125 -6.82 11.68 5.98
N THR A 126 -5.86 11.24 6.80
CA THR A 126 -4.45 11.13 6.37
C THR A 126 -4.18 10.08 5.30
N ASN A 127 -5.10 9.16 5.03
CA ASN A 127 -4.88 8.05 4.09
C ASN A 127 -5.23 8.40 2.64
N ASP A 128 -5.93 9.51 2.38
CA ASP A 128 -6.41 9.86 1.04
C ASP A 128 -6.03 11.32 0.72
N GLU A 129 -4.94 11.49 -0.03
CA GLU A 129 -4.38 12.80 -0.38
C GLU A 129 -5.31 13.65 -1.27
N HIS A 130 -6.39 13.09 -1.82
CA HIS A 130 -7.22 13.78 -2.80
C HIS A 130 -8.58 14.24 -2.27
N ASP A 131 -9.09 13.65 -1.18
CA ASP A 131 -10.44 13.93 -0.67
C ASP A 131 -10.51 14.38 0.80
N GLU A 132 -9.39 14.76 1.43
CA GLU A 132 -9.32 15.16 2.86
C GLU A 132 -10.45 16.14 3.28
N VAL A 133 -10.68 17.20 2.51
CA VAL A 133 -11.67 18.23 2.82
C VAL A 133 -13.11 17.75 2.63
N ASP A 134 -13.36 16.97 1.58
CA ASP A 134 -14.71 16.44 1.31
C ASP A 134 -15.08 15.44 2.39
N PHE A 135 -14.12 14.62 2.83
CA PHE A 135 -14.32 13.73 3.96
C PHE A 135 -14.60 14.50 5.27
N ALA A 136 -13.86 15.57 5.56
CA ALA A 136 -14.13 16.42 6.73
C ALA A 136 -15.53 17.07 6.67
N LEU A 137 -15.96 17.48 5.48
CA LEU A 137 -17.30 18.01 5.24
C LEU A 137 -18.36 16.93 5.46
N ASP A 138 -18.18 15.73 4.93
CA ASP A 138 -19.09 14.60 5.07
C ASP A 138 -19.22 14.17 6.53
N LEU A 139 -18.09 14.03 7.24
CA LEU A 139 -18.07 13.79 8.69
C LEU A 139 -18.89 14.84 9.45
N SER A 140 -18.74 16.12 9.09
CA SER A 140 -19.47 17.21 9.75
C SER A 140 -20.99 17.19 9.46
N GLN A 141 -21.44 16.39 8.50
CA GLN A 141 -22.85 16.22 8.14
C GLN A 141 -23.52 15.01 8.78
N VAL A 142 -22.77 14.02 9.28
CA VAL A 142 -23.31 12.77 9.85
C VAL A 142 -24.24 13.01 11.04
N CYS A 143 -23.75 13.65 12.10
CA CYS A 143 -24.53 13.93 13.30
C CYS A 143 -24.00 15.15 14.06
N ARG A 144 -24.70 15.59 15.13
CA ARG A 144 -24.27 16.77 15.92
C ARG A 144 -22.93 16.58 16.61
N GLN A 145 -22.65 15.40 17.14
CA GLN A 145 -21.37 15.10 17.80
C GLN A 145 -20.24 15.13 16.77
N PHE A 146 -20.39 14.42 15.65
CA PHE A 146 -19.38 14.39 14.59
C PHE A 146 -19.11 15.78 14.03
N ARG A 147 -20.16 16.61 13.86
CA ARG A 147 -20.00 18.02 13.52
C ARG A 147 -19.19 18.79 14.54
N SER A 148 -19.49 18.63 15.82
CA SER A 148 -18.78 19.31 16.91
C SER A 148 -17.30 18.92 16.93
N VAL A 149 -17.02 17.62 16.86
CA VAL A 149 -15.66 17.07 16.81
C VAL A 149 -14.94 17.55 15.55
N ALA A 150 -15.53 17.36 14.36
CA ALA A 150 -14.91 17.75 13.11
C ALA A 150 -14.59 19.25 13.07
N LEU A 151 -15.54 20.12 13.45
CA LEU A 151 -15.32 21.57 13.49
C LEU A 151 -14.33 22.00 14.59
N GLY A 152 -14.24 21.23 15.67
CA GLY A 152 -13.31 21.45 16.79
C GLY A 152 -11.88 20.96 16.54
N THR A 153 -11.64 20.25 15.44
CA THR A 153 -10.36 19.64 15.10
C THR A 153 -9.72 20.35 13.89
N PRO A 154 -8.81 21.31 14.09
CA PRO A 154 -8.24 22.13 13.02
C PRO A 154 -7.44 21.36 11.97
N THR A 155 -6.88 20.21 12.33
CA THR A 155 -6.07 19.35 11.45
C THR A 155 -6.89 18.85 10.25
N LEU A 156 -8.17 18.54 10.45
CA LEU A 156 -9.11 18.13 9.38
C LEU A 156 -9.39 19.23 8.34
N TRP A 157 -9.09 20.48 8.68
CA TRP A 157 -9.28 21.64 7.79
C TRP A 157 -7.95 22.24 7.33
N SER A 158 -6.83 21.55 7.61
CA SER A 158 -5.49 22.08 7.31
C SER A 158 -5.15 21.99 5.83
N TYR A 159 -5.72 21.05 5.08
CA TYR A 159 -5.48 20.90 3.65
C TYR A 159 -6.30 21.90 2.83
N VAL A 160 -5.62 22.75 2.05
CA VAL A 160 -6.22 23.79 1.23
C VAL A 160 -5.74 23.61 -0.20
N CYS A 161 -6.69 23.40 -1.11
CA CYS A 161 -6.43 23.16 -2.53
C CYS A 161 -6.99 24.31 -3.39
N ASP A 162 -6.22 24.72 -4.40
CA ASP A 162 -6.58 25.76 -5.38
C ASP A 162 -7.76 25.40 -6.28
N ALA A 163 -8.02 24.11 -6.50
CA ALA A 163 -9.16 23.61 -7.26
C ALA A 163 -10.52 23.88 -6.57
N ARG A 164 -10.52 24.31 -5.31
CA ARG A 164 -11.74 24.58 -4.53
C ARG A 164 -12.24 26.02 -4.75
N ARG A 165 -13.53 26.23 -4.52
CA ARG A 165 -14.16 27.55 -4.60
C ARG A 165 -13.55 28.51 -3.56
N SER A 166 -13.44 29.79 -3.91
CA SER A 166 -12.83 30.83 -3.07
C SER A 166 -13.43 30.92 -1.67
N GLU A 167 -14.74 30.66 -1.55
CA GLU A 167 -15.46 30.71 -0.28
C GLU A 167 -15.04 29.57 0.64
N VAL A 168 -14.81 28.38 0.07
CA VAL A 168 -14.32 27.21 0.80
C VAL A 168 -12.88 27.44 1.24
N VAL A 169 -12.01 27.93 0.35
CA VAL A 169 -10.61 28.27 0.69
C VAL A 169 -10.55 29.30 1.82
N LYS A 170 -11.37 30.36 1.77
CA LYS A 170 -11.50 31.36 2.86
C LYS A 170 -11.91 30.73 4.18
N MET A 171 -12.87 29.81 4.13
CA MET A 171 -13.37 29.11 5.30
C MET A 171 -12.30 28.21 5.91
N LEU A 172 -11.56 27.45 5.10
CA LEU A 172 -10.46 26.58 5.56
C LEU A 172 -9.32 27.40 6.18
N LEU A 173 -8.86 28.46 5.51
CA LEU A 173 -7.83 29.37 6.01
C LEU A 173 -8.26 30.10 7.30
N ALA A 174 -9.56 30.28 7.54
CA ALA A 174 -10.07 30.87 8.78
C ALA A 174 -10.12 29.87 9.95
N ARG A 175 -10.08 28.56 9.67
CA ARG A 175 -10.16 27.48 10.67
C ARG A 175 -8.80 26.89 11.05
N CYS A 176 -7.78 27.09 10.23
CA CYS A 176 -6.45 26.55 10.46
C CYS A 176 -5.39 27.65 10.61
N ASN A 177 -4.55 27.52 11.64
CA ASN A 177 -3.40 28.42 11.85
C ASN A 177 -2.14 27.99 11.08
N ARG A 178 -2.12 26.75 10.58
CA ARG A 178 -0.97 26.12 9.93
C ARG A 178 -1.39 25.27 8.73
N PRO A 179 -1.94 25.89 7.67
CA PRO A 179 -2.47 25.15 6.54
C PRO A 179 -1.35 24.46 5.73
N ARG A 180 -1.73 23.35 5.10
CA ARG A 180 -1.01 22.63 4.05
C ARG A 180 -1.63 23.09 2.72
N ILE A 181 -0.85 23.74 1.88
CA ILE A 181 -1.33 24.26 0.59
C ILE A 181 -0.98 23.25 -0.49
N PHE A 182 -1.97 22.86 -1.30
CA PHE A 182 -1.77 22.10 -2.52
C PHE A 182 -2.18 22.96 -3.72
N MET A 183 -1.29 23.05 -4.71
CA MET A 183 -1.52 23.80 -5.95
C MET A 183 -1.32 22.89 -7.15
N ARG A 184 -2.21 23.01 -8.15
CA ARG A 184 -2.13 22.23 -9.38
C ARG A 184 -2.14 23.13 -10.60
N PHE A 185 -1.00 23.16 -11.28
CA PHE A 185 -0.80 23.88 -12.54
C PHE A 185 -1.00 22.92 -13.72
N ASP A 186 -2.23 22.86 -14.22
CA ASP A 186 -2.59 22.00 -15.35
C ASP A 186 -3.29 22.85 -16.42
N SER A 187 -2.53 23.23 -17.45
CA SER A 187 -3.02 24.05 -18.56
C SER A 187 -4.14 23.37 -19.38
N ASP A 188 -4.16 22.04 -19.43
CA ASP A 188 -5.19 21.27 -20.13
C ASP A 188 -6.51 21.26 -19.35
N LEU A 189 -6.47 21.10 -18.03
CA LEU A 189 -7.63 21.27 -17.15
C LEU A 189 -8.18 22.70 -17.26
N LYS A 190 -7.31 23.71 -17.25
CA LYS A 190 -7.72 25.11 -17.47
C LYS A 190 -8.44 25.26 -18.82
N ARG A 191 -7.98 24.56 -19.87
CA ARG A 191 -8.63 24.57 -21.19
C ARG A 191 -9.99 23.84 -21.19
N ALA A 192 -10.10 22.71 -20.50
CA ALA A 192 -11.35 21.97 -20.35
C ALA A 192 -12.40 22.78 -19.57
N GLN A 193 -11.99 23.43 -18.48
CA GLN A 193 -12.87 24.30 -17.67
C GLN A 193 -13.37 25.52 -18.45
N ARG A 194 -12.53 26.13 -19.30
CA ARG A 194 -12.97 27.22 -20.18
C ARG A 194 -14.06 26.79 -21.17
N LYS A 195 -14.03 25.53 -21.61
CA LYS A 195 -15.05 24.98 -22.52
C LYS A 195 -16.38 24.69 -21.79
N SER A 196 -16.37 24.43 -20.48
CA SER A 196 -17.58 24.10 -19.72
C SER A 196 -18.44 25.31 -19.30
N GLN A 197 -18.16 26.52 -19.81
CA GLN A 197 -18.96 27.77 -19.64
C GLN A 197 -19.27 28.22 -18.20
N SER A 198 -18.82 27.51 -17.18
CA SER A 198 -18.82 27.97 -15.79
C SER A 198 -17.78 29.08 -15.65
N LYS A 199 -18.23 30.34 -15.74
CA LYS A 199 -17.45 31.60 -15.67
C LYS A 199 -16.63 31.83 -14.39
N SER A 200 -16.46 30.85 -13.51
CA SER A 200 -15.75 31.01 -12.24
C SER A 200 -14.48 30.16 -12.12
N SER A 201 -13.67 30.04 -13.18
CA SER A 201 -12.30 29.57 -12.96
C SER A 201 -11.58 30.66 -12.15
N PHE A 202 -11.39 30.38 -10.87
CA PHE A 202 -10.62 31.20 -9.95
C PHE A 202 -9.20 31.27 -10.52
N ALA A 203 -8.87 32.38 -11.20
CA ALA A 203 -7.58 32.53 -11.85
C ALA A 203 -6.48 32.46 -10.79
N ASP A 204 -5.39 31.76 -11.05
CA ASP A 204 -4.31 31.41 -10.12
C ASP A 204 -3.86 32.58 -9.22
N SER A 205 -3.75 33.79 -9.78
CA SER A 205 -3.41 35.01 -9.02
C SER A 205 -4.38 35.35 -7.86
N SER A 206 -5.64 34.93 -7.94
CA SER A 206 -6.63 35.17 -6.89
C SER A 206 -6.48 34.21 -5.71
N PHE A 207 -5.97 33.00 -5.94
CA PHE A 207 -5.63 32.05 -4.88
C PHE A 207 -4.41 32.50 -4.10
N VAL A 208 -3.34 32.86 -4.81
CA VAL A 208 -2.10 33.41 -4.22
C VAL A 208 -2.42 34.62 -3.34
N ARG A 209 -3.13 35.61 -3.89
CA ARG A 209 -3.55 36.81 -3.13
C ARG A 209 -4.44 36.47 -1.95
N LEU A 210 -5.30 35.46 -2.07
CA LEU A 210 -6.18 35.04 -0.99
C LEU A 210 -5.36 34.43 0.16
N VAL A 211 -4.43 33.54 -0.16
CA VAL A 211 -3.49 32.94 0.79
C VAL A 211 -2.65 34.06 1.42
N GLU A 212 -1.99 34.91 0.64
CA GLU A 212 -1.18 36.05 1.10
C GLU A 212 -1.94 37.01 2.04
N SER A 213 -3.19 37.34 1.68
CA SER A 213 -4.03 38.23 2.51
C SER A 213 -4.31 37.67 3.90
N LYS A 214 -4.17 36.35 4.08
CA LYS A 214 -4.36 35.64 5.34
C LYS A 214 -3.03 35.25 5.98
N THR A 215 -1.98 34.98 5.21
CA THR A 215 -0.68 34.52 5.71
C THR A 215 0.10 35.58 6.46
N GLY A 216 -0.22 36.87 6.28
CA GLY A 216 0.22 37.91 7.22
C GLY A 216 -0.16 37.63 8.69
N LYS A 217 -1.08 36.69 8.94
CA LYS A 217 -1.42 36.14 10.26
C LYS A 217 -1.19 34.64 10.41
N VAL A 218 -0.94 33.92 9.32
CA VAL A 218 -1.00 32.46 9.24
C VAL A 218 0.28 31.95 8.61
N SER A 219 0.92 31.02 9.31
CA SER A 219 2.16 30.43 8.87
C SER A 219 1.89 29.17 8.07
N LEU A 220 2.37 29.08 6.83
CA LEU A 220 2.24 27.83 6.07
C LEU A 220 3.08 26.73 6.73
N ARG A 221 2.52 25.52 6.81
CA ARG A 221 3.25 24.33 7.31
C ARG A 221 3.89 23.55 6.17
N SER A 222 3.10 23.32 5.12
CA SER A 222 3.49 22.51 3.97
C SER A 222 2.97 23.19 2.71
N VAL A 223 3.77 23.13 1.65
CA VAL A 223 3.37 23.56 0.31
C VAL A 223 3.73 22.42 -0.64
N SER A 224 2.73 21.95 -1.39
CA SER A 224 2.87 20.94 -2.42
C SER A 224 2.38 21.52 -3.74
N VAL A 225 3.22 21.42 -4.77
CA VAL A 225 2.91 21.96 -6.10
C VAL A 225 3.06 20.87 -7.13
N THR A 226 2.05 20.72 -7.96
CA THR A 226 2.04 19.78 -9.08
C THR A 226 1.89 20.54 -10.40
N TYR A 227 2.63 20.18 -11.43
CA TYR A 227 2.53 20.80 -12.76
C TYR A 227 2.72 19.79 -13.89
N ASP A 228 2.15 20.04 -15.07
CA ASP A 228 2.13 19.06 -16.18
C ASP A 228 2.96 19.45 -17.42
N SER A 229 3.49 20.67 -17.46
CA SER A 229 4.27 21.18 -18.59
C SER A 229 5.35 22.16 -18.13
N LEU A 230 6.36 22.42 -18.98
CA LEU A 230 7.39 23.43 -18.69
C LEU A 230 6.80 24.81 -18.38
N LYS A 231 5.75 25.19 -19.11
CA LYS A 231 5.04 26.46 -18.88
C LYS A 231 4.33 26.47 -17.53
N ASP A 232 3.67 25.37 -17.19
CA ASP A 232 2.99 25.21 -15.90
C ASP A 232 4.00 25.17 -14.75
N GLY A 233 5.19 24.59 -14.97
CA GLY A 233 6.33 24.62 -14.04
C GLY A 233 6.85 26.02 -13.80
N HIS A 234 7.01 26.83 -14.85
CA HIS A 234 7.37 28.25 -14.70
C HIS A 234 6.30 29.05 -13.93
N GLU A 235 5.00 28.80 -14.18
CA GLU A 235 3.90 29.43 -13.42
C GLU A 235 3.92 29.00 -11.94
N ALA A 236 4.22 27.73 -11.67
CA ALA A 236 4.41 27.18 -10.33
C ALA A 236 5.56 27.86 -9.58
N VAL A 237 6.75 27.98 -10.21
CA VAL A 237 7.92 28.62 -9.58
C VAL A 237 7.68 30.10 -9.34
N ASN A 238 7.10 30.82 -10.29
CA ASN A 238 6.73 32.23 -10.08
C ASN A 238 5.77 32.40 -8.89
N THR A 239 4.80 31.50 -8.76
CA THR A 239 3.85 31.51 -7.63
C THR A 239 4.55 31.23 -6.31
N LEU A 240 5.43 30.24 -6.26
CA LEU A 240 6.22 29.94 -5.06
C LEU A 240 7.18 31.07 -4.71
N ASN A 241 7.79 31.72 -5.71
CA ASN A 241 8.67 32.86 -5.50
C ASN A 241 7.91 34.05 -4.91
N ALA A 242 6.66 34.30 -5.32
CA ALA A 242 5.81 35.30 -4.68
C ALA A 242 5.53 34.98 -3.19
N PHE A 243 5.29 33.70 -2.86
CA PHE A 243 5.19 33.28 -1.46
C PHE A 243 6.50 33.44 -0.68
N TYR A 244 7.64 33.20 -1.33
CA TYR A 244 8.95 33.40 -0.72
C TYR A 244 9.21 34.89 -0.43
N GLU A 245 9.03 35.76 -1.42
CA GLU A 245 9.25 37.21 -1.31
C GLU A 245 8.31 37.87 -0.31
N SER A 246 7.07 37.39 -0.18
CA SER A 246 6.12 37.87 0.84
C SER A 246 6.44 37.40 2.26
N GLY A 247 7.43 36.52 2.44
CA GLY A 247 7.76 35.90 3.73
C GLY A 247 6.79 34.80 4.16
N THR A 248 5.84 34.43 3.30
CA THR A 248 4.84 33.39 3.56
C THR A 248 5.47 32.01 3.80
N LEU A 249 6.64 31.76 3.20
CA LEU A 249 7.41 30.51 3.36
C LEU A 249 8.39 30.51 4.55
N ALA A 250 8.45 31.56 5.38
CA ALA A 250 9.49 31.71 6.41
C ALA A 250 9.52 30.56 7.45
N ASN A 251 8.37 29.95 7.74
CA ASN A 251 8.25 28.82 8.66
C ASN A 251 7.77 27.53 7.96
N LEU A 252 8.05 27.40 6.66
CA LEU A 252 7.68 26.22 5.88
C LEU A 252 8.45 25.00 6.38
N GLU A 253 7.74 23.97 6.84
CA GLU A 253 8.34 22.72 7.33
C GLU A 253 8.49 21.67 6.22
N GLN A 254 7.59 21.68 5.23
CA GLN A 254 7.60 20.73 4.12
C GLN A 254 7.39 21.43 2.78
N LEU A 255 8.22 21.08 1.80
CA LEU A 255 8.10 21.54 0.42
C LEU A 255 8.08 20.33 -0.50
N GLU A 256 7.07 20.28 -1.37
CA GLU A 256 6.95 19.27 -2.41
C GLU A 256 6.75 19.96 -3.76
N ILE A 257 7.57 19.61 -4.74
CA ILE A 257 7.45 20.10 -6.11
C ILE A 257 7.48 18.90 -7.04
N CYS A 258 6.36 18.63 -7.71
CA CYS A 258 6.18 17.47 -8.55
C CYS A 258 5.80 17.82 -9.98
N ASN A 259 6.55 17.28 -10.92
CA ASN A 259 6.17 17.31 -12.31
C ASN A 259 5.34 16.06 -12.68
N ARG A 260 4.07 16.27 -12.97
CA ARG A 260 3.12 15.25 -13.39
C ARG A 260 2.97 15.15 -14.92
N ALA A 261 3.89 15.68 -15.73
CA ALA A 261 3.79 15.64 -17.20
C ALA A 261 3.46 14.24 -17.78
N LEU A 262 2.17 13.93 -17.94
CA LEU A 262 1.64 12.65 -18.45
C LEU A 262 1.59 12.60 -19.98
N LYS A 263 1.76 13.76 -20.66
CA LYS A 263 1.33 13.94 -22.06
C LYS A 263 2.26 14.78 -22.92
N LEU A 264 3.57 14.75 -22.69
CA LEU A 264 4.49 15.40 -23.64
C LEU A 264 4.64 14.50 -24.88
N THR A 265 3.93 14.87 -25.94
CA THR A 265 4.07 14.27 -27.28
C THR A 265 5.34 14.73 -28.00
N THR A 266 6.21 15.50 -27.34
CA THR A 266 7.44 16.03 -27.95
C THR A 266 8.62 15.13 -27.59
N PRO A 267 9.17 14.34 -28.54
CA PRO A 267 10.18 13.32 -28.29
C PRO A 267 11.60 13.86 -27.95
N TYR A 268 11.75 15.14 -27.62
CA TYR A 268 13.05 15.80 -27.43
C TYR A 268 13.16 16.65 -26.16
N ALA A 269 12.26 16.47 -25.18
CA ALA A 269 12.43 17.15 -23.90
C ALA A 269 13.50 16.41 -23.08
N HIS A 270 14.63 17.07 -22.84
CA HIS A 270 15.64 16.67 -21.85
C HIS A 270 14.95 16.40 -20.50
N GLY A 271 15.46 15.46 -19.70
CA GLY A 271 14.79 14.94 -18.49
C GLY A 271 14.45 15.97 -17.41
N GLN A 272 14.96 17.20 -17.52
CA GLN A 272 14.68 18.31 -16.62
C GLN A 272 13.54 19.19 -17.15
N PHE A 273 12.42 19.21 -16.44
CA PHE A 273 11.20 19.90 -16.88
C PHE A 273 11.03 21.31 -16.30
N MET A 274 12.14 21.96 -15.96
CA MET A 274 12.20 23.37 -15.55
C MET A 274 13.29 24.10 -16.31
N SER A 275 13.09 25.40 -16.52
CA SER A 275 14.14 26.25 -17.11
C SER A 275 15.27 26.48 -16.11
N ASP A 276 16.47 26.77 -16.59
CA ASP A 276 17.60 27.14 -15.72
C ASP A 276 17.26 28.34 -14.83
N GLU A 277 16.50 29.31 -15.34
CA GLU A 277 16.04 30.49 -14.58
C GLU A 277 15.16 30.10 -13.39
N ASP A 278 14.25 29.14 -13.59
CA ASP A 278 13.40 28.63 -12.52
C ASP A 278 14.22 27.90 -11.44
N LEU A 279 15.20 27.09 -11.85
CA LEU A 279 16.08 26.38 -10.93
C LEU A 279 16.97 27.32 -10.13
N GLU A 280 17.49 28.38 -10.75
CA GLU A 280 18.25 29.42 -10.06
C GLU A 280 17.37 30.20 -9.08
N THR A 281 16.12 30.46 -9.45
CA THR A 281 15.14 31.10 -8.56
C THR A 281 14.92 30.27 -7.31
N ILE A 282 14.66 28.96 -7.45
CA ILE A 282 14.52 28.05 -6.29
C ILE A 282 15.81 27.98 -5.48
N SER A 283 16.97 27.97 -6.16
CA SER A 283 18.28 27.88 -5.51
C SER A 283 18.62 29.09 -4.63
N SER A 284 17.99 30.24 -4.90
CA SER A 284 18.13 31.45 -4.09
C SER A 284 17.37 31.41 -2.76
N TRP A 285 16.49 30.42 -2.55
CA TRP A 285 15.62 30.38 -1.39
C TRP A 285 16.37 30.01 -0.10
N ASN A 286 16.06 30.74 0.97
CA ASN A 286 16.56 30.50 2.33
C ASN A 286 15.43 29.99 3.24
N LEU A 287 15.23 28.68 3.27
CA LEU A 287 14.13 28.02 3.97
C LEU A 287 14.63 27.43 5.31
N LYS A 288 14.87 28.32 6.27
CA LYS A 288 15.47 27.98 7.60
C LYS A 288 14.66 27.06 8.49
N THR A 289 13.46 26.66 8.10
CA THR A 289 12.57 25.81 8.90
C THR A 289 12.17 24.53 8.16
N LEU A 290 12.63 24.38 6.91
CA LEU A 290 12.32 23.25 6.06
C LEU A 290 12.99 22.00 6.62
N ARG A 291 12.17 20.96 6.87
CA ARG A 291 12.57 19.66 7.40
C ARG A 291 12.43 18.56 6.35
N THR A 292 11.42 18.65 5.50
CA THR A 292 11.15 17.63 4.47
C THR A 292 11.09 18.31 3.09
N LEU A 293 11.86 17.79 2.15
CA LEU A 293 11.88 18.23 0.76
C LEU A 293 11.59 17.04 -0.16
N ARG A 294 10.56 17.16 -0.98
CA ARG A 294 10.24 16.18 -2.01
C ARG A 294 10.30 16.81 -3.39
N CYS A 295 11.07 16.21 -4.28
CA CYS A 295 11.19 16.67 -5.65
C CYS A 295 10.88 15.51 -6.60
N ASP A 296 9.87 15.67 -7.46
CA ASP A 296 9.54 14.70 -8.50
C ASP A 296 9.85 15.28 -9.87
N SER A 297 10.81 14.62 -10.52
CA SER A 297 11.30 14.87 -11.85
C SER A 297 11.90 16.27 -12.07
N MET A 298 12.46 16.83 -10.99
CA MET A 298 13.18 18.10 -10.92
C MET A 298 14.04 18.12 -9.66
N TYR A 299 15.06 18.96 -9.61
CA TYR A 299 15.81 19.29 -8.40
C TYR A 299 16.53 20.63 -8.63
N PRO A 300 16.57 21.53 -7.62
CA PRO A 300 17.28 22.79 -7.76
C PRO A 300 18.79 22.56 -7.80
N ARG A 301 19.58 23.57 -8.19
CA ARG A 301 21.05 23.45 -8.20
C ARG A 301 21.61 23.38 -6.78
N THR A 302 21.04 24.18 -5.90
CA THR A 302 21.31 24.19 -4.45
C THR A 302 20.03 24.56 -3.72
N ILE A 303 19.98 24.39 -2.39
CA ILE A 303 18.94 25.03 -1.58
C ILE A 303 19.46 25.29 -0.18
N ASN A 304 19.26 26.51 0.35
CA ASN A 304 19.69 26.83 1.70
C ASN A 304 18.63 26.41 2.72
N ALA A 305 18.67 25.14 3.13
CA ALA A 305 17.78 24.54 4.10
C ALA A 305 18.60 23.85 5.22
N PRO A 306 19.17 24.60 6.19
CA PRO A 306 20.13 24.08 7.15
C PRO A 306 19.55 23.04 8.13
N PHE A 307 18.23 22.92 8.23
CA PHE A 307 17.54 21.95 9.08
C PHE A 307 16.79 20.88 8.27
N LEU A 308 17.12 20.71 7.00
CA LEU A 308 16.54 19.66 6.18
C LEU A 308 16.98 18.30 6.73
N GLU A 309 16.00 17.49 7.15
CA GLU A 309 16.19 16.18 7.78
C GLU A 309 15.85 15.04 6.79
N GLU A 310 14.87 15.26 5.91
CA GLU A 310 14.35 14.27 4.99
C GLU A 310 14.34 14.82 3.56
N CYS A 311 14.90 14.07 2.62
CA CYS A 311 14.88 14.40 1.20
C CYS A 311 14.41 13.20 0.38
N GLU A 312 13.41 13.40 -0.46
CA GLU A 312 12.89 12.41 -1.39
C GLU A 312 13.01 12.95 -2.82
N ILE A 313 13.72 12.21 -3.67
CA ILE A 313 13.94 12.59 -5.07
C ILE A 313 13.41 11.46 -5.95
N LEU A 314 12.43 11.77 -6.79
CA LEU A 314 11.86 10.85 -7.77
C LEU A 314 12.39 11.21 -9.15
N LEU A 315 13.22 10.34 -9.69
CA LEU A 315 13.78 10.39 -11.04
C LEU A 315 12.88 9.56 -11.96
N CYS A 316 11.69 10.08 -12.25
CA CYS A 316 10.69 9.43 -13.11
C CYS A 316 10.58 10.14 -14.46
N PRO A 317 11.51 9.93 -15.40
CA PRO A 317 11.36 10.46 -16.73
C PRO A 317 10.22 9.66 -17.39
N ARG A 318 9.03 10.28 -17.43
CA ARG A 318 7.86 9.69 -18.09
C ARG A 318 8.07 9.51 -19.60
N TYR A 319 9.11 10.13 -20.14
CA TYR A 319 9.65 9.99 -21.48
C TYR A 319 11.11 9.57 -21.38
N HIS A 320 11.78 9.18 -22.47
CA HIS A 320 13.19 8.76 -22.49
C HIS A 320 14.19 9.92 -22.18
N GLY A 321 13.87 10.76 -21.21
CA GLY A 321 14.69 11.84 -20.74
C GLY A 321 15.88 11.30 -19.98
N GLU A 322 17.03 11.83 -20.34
CA GLU A 322 18.30 11.55 -19.71
C GLU A 322 18.52 12.53 -18.54
N TRP A 323 19.07 12.03 -17.43
CA TRP A 323 19.32 12.81 -16.21
C TRP A 323 20.73 13.39 -16.18
N ASN A 324 20.84 14.62 -15.69
CA ASN A 324 22.12 15.25 -15.38
C ASN A 324 22.59 14.82 -13.99
N VAL A 325 23.40 13.76 -13.95
CA VAL A 325 23.94 13.18 -12.71
C VAL A 325 24.78 14.20 -11.96
N ASP A 326 25.64 14.96 -12.64
CA ASP A 326 26.50 15.98 -12.00
C ASP A 326 25.69 16.99 -11.20
N GLN A 327 24.60 17.49 -11.80
CA GLN A 327 23.72 18.43 -11.12
C GLN A 327 22.98 17.80 -9.94
N LEU A 328 22.56 16.53 -10.04
CA LEU A 328 21.92 15.80 -8.93
C LEU A 328 22.90 15.65 -7.77
N ILE A 329 24.13 15.24 -8.06
CA ILE A 329 25.18 15.04 -7.06
C ILE A 329 25.58 16.36 -6.42
N HIS A 330 25.73 17.44 -7.20
CA HIS A 330 25.96 18.78 -6.69
C HIS A 330 24.82 19.25 -5.76
N PHE A 331 23.56 19.02 -6.17
CA PHE A 331 22.39 19.34 -5.36
C PHE A 331 22.42 18.58 -4.02
N LEU A 332 22.62 17.27 -4.05
CA LEU A 332 22.73 16.44 -2.84
C LEU A 332 23.87 16.92 -1.93
N GLY A 333 25.02 17.31 -2.49
CA GLY A 333 26.15 17.86 -1.74
C GLY A 333 25.85 19.18 -1.05
N SER A 334 24.84 19.92 -1.51
CA SER A 334 24.36 21.14 -0.85
C SER A 334 23.47 20.88 0.38
N LEU A 335 23.17 19.61 0.70
CA LEU A 335 22.27 19.21 1.79
C LEU A 335 23.01 18.54 2.96
N PRO A 336 23.86 19.26 3.72
CA PRO A 336 24.72 18.62 4.73
C PRO A 336 23.96 18.04 5.94
N SER A 337 22.70 18.45 6.16
CA SER A 337 21.94 18.11 7.37
C SER A 337 21.02 16.89 7.24
N ILE A 338 20.85 16.34 6.03
CA ILE A 338 19.87 15.26 5.80
C ILE A 338 20.22 14.01 6.58
N GLN A 339 19.19 13.38 7.14
CA GLN A 339 19.27 12.15 7.93
C GLN A 339 18.61 10.96 7.23
N SER A 340 17.57 11.23 6.43
CA SER A 340 16.91 10.25 5.59
C SER A 340 16.92 10.71 4.13
N LEU A 341 17.37 9.83 3.24
CA LEU A 341 17.38 10.05 1.80
C LEU A 341 16.61 8.94 1.11
N THR A 342 15.65 9.32 0.27
CA THR A 342 14.93 8.41 -0.63
C THR A 342 15.24 8.80 -2.07
N LEU A 343 15.75 7.84 -2.84
CA LEU A 343 15.99 7.96 -4.27
C LEU A 343 15.09 6.97 -5.00
N GLU A 344 14.17 7.47 -5.81
CA GLU A 344 13.29 6.66 -6.64
C GLU A 344 13.67 6.81 -8.10
N PHE A 345 13.86 5.70 -8.80
CA PHE A 345 14.25 5.64 -10.20
C PHE A 345 13.16 4.90 -10.98
N GLU A 346 12.51 5.56 -11.94
CA GLU A 346 11.47 4.93 -12.76
C GLU A 346 11.74 5.16 -14.25
N ARG A 347 12.09 4.11 -15.00
CA ARG A 347 12.45 4.21 -16.45
C ARG A 347 13.59 5.18 -16.76
N SER A 348 14.46 5.44 -15.80
CA SER A 348 15.50 6.47 -15.92
C SER A 348 16.78 5.95 -16.57
N LYS A 349 17.38 6.76 -17.47
CA LYS A 349 18.69 6.52 -18.10
C LYS A 349 19.60 7.74 -17.91
N THR A 350 20.90 7.55 -18.03
CA THR A 350 21.88 8.65 -17.99
C THR A 350 22.14 9.22 -19.38
N TRP A 351 22.52 10.51 -19.46
CA TRP A 351 22.82 11.21 -20.72
C TRP A 351 24.07 10.68 -21.42
N ASN A 352 25.09 10.27 -20.65
CA ASN A 352 26.39 9.85 -21.18
C ASN A 352 26.99 8.74 -20.32
N PRO A 353 26.73 7.45 -20.57
CA PRO A 353 27.26 6.38 -19.72
C PRO A 353 28.80 6.30 -19.69
N GLY A 354 29.51 6.79 -20.71
CA GLY A 354 30.96 6.58 -20.88
C GLY A 354 31.90 7.64 -20.28
N GLU A 355 31.42 8.77 -19.76
CA GLU A 355 32.31 9.90 -19.37
C GLU A 355 31.96 10.60 -18.05
N ILE A 356 31.08 10.01 -17.22
CA ILE A 356 30.63 10.69 -16.00
C ILE A 356 31.68 10.60 -14.89
N ILE A 357 32.68 11.48 -14.95
CA ILE A 357 33.57 11.73 -13.82
C ILE A 357 32.86 12.73 -12.91
N VAL A 358 32.04 12.23 -12.00
CA VAL A 358 31.43 13.09 -10.97
C VAL A 358 32.36 13.22 -9.78
N GLU A 359 32.37 14.42 -9.19
CA GLU A 359 32.96 14.61 -7.88
C GLU A 359 32.22 13.79 -6.83
N VAL A 360 32.97 13.03 -6.03
CA VAL A 360 32.40 12.23 -4.94
C VAL A 360 31.93 13.15 -3.82
N VAL A 361 30.64 13.05 -3.49
CA VAL A 361 29.98 13.84 -2.45
C VAL A 361 29.75 13.01 -1.19
N GLU A 362 30.17 13.53 -0.04
CA GLU A 362 29.87 12.94 1.26
C GLU A 362 28.58 13.48 1.85
N LEU A 363 27.71 12.57 2.31
CA LEU A 363 26.47 12.86 3.02
C LEU A 363 26.61 12.35 4.48
N PRO A 364 27.33 13.09 5.34
CA PRO A 364 27.85 12.57 6.61
C PRO A 364 26.78 12.31 7.67
N ASN A 365 25.56 12.80 7.48
CA ASN A 365 24.48 12.70 8.45
C ASN A 365 23.37 11.73 8.06
N VAL A 366 23.40 11.18 6.83
CA VAL A 366 22.42 10.20 6.37
C VAL A 366 22.58 8.92 7.18
N LYS A 367 21.51 8.52 7.87
CA LYS A 367 21.40 7.30 8.68
C LYS A 367 20.55 6.25 7.98
N GLN A 368 19.57 6.70 7.21
CA GLN A 368 18.62 5.89 6.48
C GLN A 368 18.69 6.23 4.98
N LEU A 369 18.88 5.20 4.16
CA LEU A 369 18.87 5.31 2.71
C LEU A 369 17.78 4.39 2.16
N THR A 370 16.87 4.94 1.35
CA THR A 370 15.87 4.18 0.62
C THR A 370 16.13 4.32 -0.88
N ILE A 371 16.26 3.20 -1.58
CA ILE A 371 16.41 3.13 -3.03
C ILE A 371 15.20 2.40 -3.58
N ILE A 372 14.43 3.09 -4.43
CA ILE A 372 13.26 2.53 -5.09
C ILE A 372 13.58 2.43 -6.58
N LEU A 373 13.55 1.22 -7.12
CA LEU A 373 13.82 0.92 -8.52
C LEU A 373 12.51 0.44 -9.16
N ARG A 374 12.00 1.17 -10.14
CA ARG A 374 10.80 0.82 -10.89
C ARG A 374 11.14 0.66 -12.36
N GLN A 375 10.66 -0.43 -12.97
CA GLN A 375 10.69 -0.62 -14.42
C GLN A 375 12.12 -0.51 -14.99
N HIS A 376 12.30 -0.24 -16.28
CA HIS A 376 13.60 -0.28 -16.99
C HIS A 376 14.58 0.86 -16.61
N THR A 377 14.96 0.99 -15.34
CA THR A 377 16.04 1.86 -14.88
C THR A 377 17.40 1.34 -15.39
N GLY A 378 18.16 2.21 -16.04
CA GLY A 378 19.52 1.92 -16.50
C GLY A 378 20.48 1.71 -15.33
N ALA A 379 21.25 0.62 -15.37
CA ALA A 379 22.24 0.31 -14.35
C ALA A 379 23.42 1.30 -14.34
N ASP A 380 23.75 1.85 -15.51
CA ASP A 380 24.67 2.95 -15.73
C ASP A 380 24.31 4.20 -14.91
N LEU A 381 23.04 4.62 -14.93
CA LEU A 381 22.57 5.74 -14.11
C LEU A 381 22.68 5.43 -12.62
N LEU A 382 22.21 4.25 -12.21
CA LEU A 382 22.28 3.82 -10.82
C LEU A 382 23.73 3.77 -10.33
N SER A 383 24.63 3.20 -11.14
CA SER A 383 26.06 3.12 -10.88
C SER A 383 26.67 4.50 -10.73
N ALA A 384 26.40 5.41 -11.66
CA ALA A 384 26.90 6.78 -11.63
C ALA A 384 26.43 7.52 -10.37
N VAL A 385 25.16 7.41 -9.98
CA VAL A 385 24.63 8.08 -8.79
C VAL A 385 25.23 7.50 -7.51
N ILE A 386 25.27 6.17 -7.36
CA ILE A 386 25.70 5.54 -6.11
C ILE A 386 27.22 5.59 -5.94
N SER A 387 28.00 5.47 -7.02
CA SER A 387 29.47 5.63 -6.96
C SER A 387 29.90 7.05 -6.56
N SER A 388 29.10 8.04 -6.92
CA SER A 388 29.33 9.46 -6.63
C SER A 388 28.90 9.89 -5.23
N LEU A 389 28.22 9.02 -4.47
CA LEU A 389 27.75 9.33 -3.12
C LEU A 389 28.48 8.50 -2.06
N ARG A 390 28.75 9.13 -0.91
CA ARG A 390 29.33 8.47 0.27
C ARG A 390 28.45 8.67 1.48
N PHE A 391 28.14 7.56 2.14
CA PHE A 391 27.22 7.51 3.27
C PHE A 391 27.91 6.95 4.52
N PRO A 392 28.85 7.69 5.14
CA PRO A 392 29.71 7.16 6.20
C PRO A 392 28.97 6.82 7.50
N ARG A 393 27.67 7.12 7.61
CA ARG A 393 26.84 6.84 8.80
C ARG A 393 25.54 6.08 8.50
N VAL A 394 25.35 5.59 7.27
CA VAL A 394 24.15 4.80 6.94
C VAL A 394 24.18 3.50 7.73
N LYS A 395 23.11 3.29 8.49
CA LYS A 395 22.86 2.07 9.27
C LYS A 395 21.69 1.27 8.73
N GLU A 396 20.76 1.95 8.05
CA GLU A 396 19.54 1.36 7.52
C GLU A 396 19.47 1.58 6.01
N LEU A 397 19.37 0.48 5.27
CA LEU A 397 19.20 0.48 3.81
C LEU A 397 17.88 -0.22 3.49
N SER A 398 17.02 0.46 2.74
CA SER A 398 15.80 -0.13 2.19
C SER A 398 15.90 -0.12 0.67
N ILE A 399 15.77 -1.28 0.03
CA ILE A 399 15.74 -1.41 -1.43
C ILE A 399 14.36 -1.95 -1.81
N GLU A 400 13.65 -1.23 -2.66
CA GLU A 400 12.40 -1.68 -3.25
C GLU A 400 12.57 -1.80 -4.76
N ALA A 401 12.45 -3.00 -5.32
CA ALA A 401 12.55 -3.24 -6.75
C ALA A 401 11.19 -3.70 -7.29
N TYR A 402 10.62 -2.96 -8.25
CA TYR A 402 9.38 -3.27 -8.94
C TYR A 402 9.71 -3.58 -10.41
N TYR A 403 9.66 -4.85 -10.81
CA TYR A 403 10.22 -5.23 -12.11
C TYR A 403 9.46 -6.34 -12.86
N GLY A 404 9.77 -6.49 -14.16
CA GLY A 404 9.16 -7.46 -15.09
C GLY A 404 10.10 -8.47 -15.80
N LYS A 405 11.43 -8.40 -15.60
CA LYS A 405 12.44 -9.41 -16.02
C LYS A 405 13.64 -9.52 -15.05
N TRP A 406 14.01 -10.73 -14.67
CA TRP A 406 15.09 -10.96 -13.72
C TRP A 406 16.45 -10.29 -14.04
N GLU A 407 16.87 -10.30 -15.31
CA GLU A 407 18.21 -9.90 -15.77
C GLU A 407 18.63 -8.52 -15.25
N HIS A 408 17.72 -7.55 -15.26
CA HIS A 408 18.02 -6.18 -14.85
C HIS A 408 18.22 -6.06 -13.33
N MET A 409 17.54 -6.89 -12.55
CA MET A 409 17.70 -6.90 -11.11
C MET A 409 19.09 -7.38 -10.73
N ALA A 410 19.57 -8.47 -11.34
CA ALA A 410 20.93 -8.94 -11.13
C ALA A 410 21.96 -7.83 -11.42
N VAL A 411 21.80 -7.12 -12.54
CA VAL A 411 22.67 -5.98 -12.89
C VAL A 411 22.59 -4.86 -11.83
N TRP A 412 21.41 -4.51 -11.32
CA TRP A 412 21.28 -3.49 -10.27
C TRP A 412 21.90 -3.92 -8.94
N PHE A 413 21.73 -5.18 -8.54
CA PHE A 413 22.35 -5.72 -7.34
C PHE A 413 23.87 -5.72 -7.48
N ASN A 414 24.39 -6.14 -8.63
CA ASN A 414 25.82 -6.14 -8.90
C ASN A 414 26.36 -4.71 -8.94
N THR A 415 25.58 -3.76 -9.44
CA THR A 415 25.90 -2.33 -9.38
C THR A 415 25.96 -1.84 -7.93
N LEU A 416 24.96 -2.15 -7.11
CA LEU A 416 24.87 -1.65 -5.72
C LEU A 416 25.91 -2.29 -4.79
N PHE A 417 26.21 -3.58 -4.98
CA PHE A 417 27.03 -4.36 -4.08
C PHE A 417 28.42 -4.69 -4.64
N GLY A 418 28.69 -4.44 -5.93
CA GLY A 418 29.98 -4.56 -6.59
C GLY A 418 30.45 -6.00 -6.78
N GLU A 419 29.72 -6.82 -7.56
CA GLU A 419 30.24 -8.12 -8.01
C GLU A 419 31.17 -7.91 -9.21
N GLU A 420 32.41 -8.41 -9.10
CA GLU A 420 33.35 -8.56 -10.20
C GLU A 420 33.22 -9.98 -10.77
N ASP A 421 32.01 -10.41 -11.12
CA ASP A 421 31.86 -11.71 -11.78
C ASP A 421 32.02 -11.52 -13.29
N GLU A 422 33.24 -11.77 -13.77
CA GLU A 422 33.61 -11.81 -15.21
C GLU A 422 32.71 -12.77 -16.02
N GLU A 423 31.97 -13.68 -15.37
CA GLU A 423 31.22 -14.76 -16.02
C GLU A 423 29.81 -14.36 -16.50
N PHE A 424 29.27 -13.20 -16.09
CA PHE A 424 27.92 -12.73 -16.46
C PHE A 424 27.89 -11.64 -17.54
N ALA A 425 29.01 -11.29 -18.17
CA ALA A 425 29.02 -10.38 -19.31
C ALA A 425 28.21 -10.99 -20.47
N GLU A 426 27.16 -10.29 -20.94
CA GLU A 426 26.35 -10.74 -22.07
C GLU A 426 27.26 -10.88 -23.31
N PRO A 427 27.40 -12.07 -23.90
CA PRO A 427 28.39 -12.33 -24.94
C PRO A 427 28.10 -11.67 -26.31
N ASP A 428 27.00 -10.91 -26.45
CA ASP A 428 26.55 -10.36 -27.74
C ASP A 428 26.30 -8.83 -27.74
N SER A 429 26.64 -8.09 -26.66
CA SER A 429 26.67 -6.63 -26.74
C SER A 429 28.06 -6.17 -27.18
N ASP A 430 28.23 -5.77 -28.45
CA ASP A 430 29.47 -5.29 -29.10
C ASP A 430 30.11 -4.04 -28.45
N GLU A 431 29.71 -3.65 -27.23
CA GLU A 431 30.26 -2.53 -26.47
C GLU A 431 30.89 -3.05 -25.17
N ASP A 432 32.09 -3.64 -25.30
CA ASP A 432 32.97 -3.97 -24.18
C ASP A 432 33.43 -2.66 -23.49
N VAL A 433 32.64 -2.17 -22.55
CA VAL A 433 33.05 -1.08 -21.66
C VAL A 433 33.58 -1.71 -20.37
N ASP A 434 34.90 -1.91 -20.31
CA ASP A 434 35.63 -2.24 -19.09
C ASP A 434 35.52 -1.07 -18.09
N VAL A 435 34.41 -1.01 -17.35
CA VAL A 435 34.26 -0.09 -16.22
C VAL A 435 34.89 -0.77 -15.01
N GLU A 436 36.12 -0.38 -14.63
CA GLU A 436 36.66 -0.73 -13.32
C GLU A 436 35.75 -0.12 -12.23
N VAL A 437 34.80 -0.89 -11.71
CA VAL A 437 33.86 -0.49 -10.67
C VAL A 437 34.56 -0.49 -9.30
N GLU A 438 35.61 0.33 -9.16
CA GLU A 438 36.20 0.58 -7.85
C GLU A 438 35.15 1.30 -6.96
N LYS A 439 34.78 0.66 -5.85
CA LYS A 439 34.29 1.31 -4.62
C LYS A 439 32.86 1.87 -4.63
N ILE A 440 31.86 1.11 -5.09
CA ILE A 440 30.44 1.43 -4.79
C ILE A 440 30.08 1.08 -3.32
N GLY A 441 30.88 0.23 -2.66
CA GLY A 441 30.54 -0.36 -1.36
C GLY A 441 30.99 0.33 -0.06
N ASN A 442 31.38 1.60 -0.08
CA ASN A 442 32.03 2.22 1.11
C ASN A 442 31.14 2.31 2.37
N PHE A 443 29.81 2.24 2.24
CA PHE A 443 28.89 2.26 3.38
C PHE A 443 28.42 0.85 3.81
N ILE A 444 28.58 -0.16 2.96
CA ILE A 444 28.05 -1.52 3.18
C ILE A 444 28.64 -2.12 4.47
N GLY A 445 29.91 -1.84 4.76
CA GLY A 445 30.60 -2.34 5.95
C GLY A 445 30.00 -1.85 7.29
N GLN A 446 29.19 -0.80 7.28
CA GLN A 446 28.57 -0.22 8.49
C GLN A 446 27.08 -0.55 8.63
N LEU A 447 26.50 -1.27 7.66
CA LEU A 447 25.07 -1.50 7.60
C LEU A 447 24.62 -2.42 8.74
N GLU A 448 23.65 -1.97 9.54
CA GLU A 448 23.07 -2.72 10.65
C GLU A 448 21.70 -3.32 10.28
N SER A 449 20.98 -2.69 9.35
CA SER A 449 19.64 -3.10 8.91
C SER A 449 19.49 -3.03 7.39
N LEU A 450 18.99 -4.11 6.80
CA LEU A 450 18.67 -4.21 5.38
C LEU A 450 17.21 -4.65 5.22
N ASN A 451 16.42 -3.84 4.52
CA ASN A 451 15.08 -4.20 4.08
C ASN A 451 15.06 -4.32 2.56
N LEU A 452 14.79 -5.52 2.07
CA LEU A 452 14.73 -5.84 0.67
C LEU A 452 13.29 -6.18 0.30
N ARG A 453 12.69 -5.40 -0.60
CA ARG A 453 11.36 -5.67 -1.16
C ARG A 453 11.48 -5.84 -2.67
N ILE A 454 11.04 -6.98 -3.17
CA ILE A 454 11.09 -7.32 -4.58
C ILE A 454 9.67 -7.68 -5.02
N PHE A 455 9.12 -6.84 -5.88
CA PHE A 455 7.80 -7.02 -6.48
C PHE A 455 7.98 -7.48 -7.92
N ASP A 456 7.78 -8.77 -8.16
CA ASP A 456 7.69 -9.35 -9.50
C ASP A 456 6.38 -10.14 -9.60
N GLU A 457 5.50 -9.73 -10.50
CA GLU A 457 4.24 -10.44 -10.78
C GLU A 457 4.38 -11.45 -11.92
N SER A 458 5.49 -11.41 -12.65
CA SER A 458 5.65 -12.03 -13.96
C SER A 458 6.63 -13.19 -14.00
N TYR A 459 7.52 -13.31 -13.02
CA TYR A 459 8.59 -14.30 -13.04
C TYR A 459 8.34 -15.49 -12.10
N ALA A 460 8.33 -16.68 -12.69
CA ALA A 460 8.40 -17.98 -12.03
C ALA A 460 9.67 -18.76 -12.46
N GLY A 461 10.72 -18.04 -12.86
CA GLY A 461 11.94 -18.62 -13.42
C GLY A 461 13.02 -18.96 -12.39
N ARG A 462 14.04 -19.71 -12.83
CA ARG A 462 14.94 -20.54 -12.00
C ARG A 462 16.24 -19.86 -11.58
N ASP A 463 16.41 -18.57 -11.81
CA ASP A 463 17.71 -17.95 -11.63
C ASP A 463 17.96 -17.59 -10.17
N VAL A 464 19.19 -17.86 -9.73
CA VAL A 464 19.64 -17.68 -8.34
C VAL A 464 19.90 -16.20 -8.11
N PHE A 465 19.30 -15.64 -7.06
CA PHE A 465 19.59 -14.28 -6.63
C PHE A 465 21.06 -14.17 -6.17
N PRO A 466 21.86 -13.20 -6.66
CA PRO A 466 23.25 -12.98 -6.25
C PRO A 466 23.36 -12.37 -4.83
N THR A 467 22.74 -13.05 -3.85
CA THR A 467 22.71 -12.64 -2.43
C THR A 467 24.04 -12.89 -1.74
N SER A 468 24.78 -13.92 -2.16
CA SER A 468 25.91 -14.44 -1.40
C SER A 468 27.05 -13.43 -1.33
N VAL A 469 27.38 -12.74 -2.43
CA VAL A 469 28.44 -11.73 -2.44
C VAL A 469 27.97 -10.45 -1.76
N ALA A 470 26.73 -10.02 -1.99
CA ALA A 470 26.18 -8.81 -1.37
C ALA A 470 26.23 -8.86 0.16
N PHE A 471 25.75 -9.96 0.76
CA PHE A 471 25.75 -10.12 2.22
C PHE A 471 27.16 -10.33 2.80
N GLY A 472 28.08 -10.93 2.04
CA GLY A 472 29.49 -11.07 2.43
C GLY A 472 30.19 -9.74 2.76
N LYS A 473 29.68 -8.64 2.23
CA LYS A 473 30.20 -7.29 2.45
C LYS A 473 29.57 -6.56 3.65
N MET A 474 28.60 -7.17 4.34
CA MET A 474 27.84 -6.57 5.44
C MET A 474 28.12 -7.25 6.80
N PRO A 475 29.35 -7.18 7.34
CA PRO A 475 29.73 -7.92 8.55
C PRO A 475 28.97 -7.48 9.81
N LEU A 476 28.37 -6.29 9.81
CA LEU A 476 27.64 -5.72 10.95
C LEU A 476 26.11 -5.87 10.84
N LEU A 477 25.60 -6.57 9.81
CA LEU A 477 24.17 -6.69 9.58
C LEU A 477 23.50 -7.47 10.72
N ARG A 478 22.57 -6.80 11.42
CA ARG A 478 21.81 -7.36 12.56
C ARG A 478 20.37 -7.65 12.21
N HIS A 479 19.79 -6.86 11.30
CA HIS A 479 18.40 -6.96 10.90
C HIS A 479 18.33 -7.15 9.38
N LEU A 480 17.76 -8.28 8.95
CA LEU A 480 17.48 -8.56 7.55
C LEU A 480 15.98 -8.80 7.39
N SER A 481 15.33 -7.99 6.56
CA SER A 481 13.94 -8.16 6.16
C SER A 481 13.90 -8.37 4.66
N VAL A 482 13.29 -9.47 4.21
CA VAL A 482 13.12 -9.80 2.80
C VAL A 482 11.63 -10.01 2.52
N GLU A 483 11.10 -9.26 1.56
CA GLU A 483 9.77 -9.41 1.01
C GLU A 483 9.86 -9.69 -0.47
N ALA A 484 9.56 -10.93 -0.89
CA ALA A 484 9.80 -11.34 -2.27
C ALA A 484 8.88 -12.50 -2.71
N PRO A 485 7.66 -12.21 -3.19
CA PRO A 485 6.68 -13.20 -3.67
C PRO A 485 7.22 -14.21 -4.69
N GLY A 486 8.13 -13.80 -5.57
CA GLY A 486 8.64 -14.64 -6.66
C GLY A 486 10.07 -15.16 -6.48
N LEU A 487 10.77 -14.79 -5.41
CA LEU A 487 12.16 -15.21 -5.25
C LEU A 487 12.27 -16.64 -4.72
N PRO A 488 13.12 -17.49 -5.33
CA PRO A 488 13.52 -18.74 -4.71
C PRO A 488 14.02 -18.46 -3.30
N CYS A 489 13.53 -19.27 -2.36
CA CYS A 489 13.86 -19.13 -0.96
C CYS A 489 15.39 -19.14 -0.79
N PRO A 490 15.93 -18.46 0.22
CA PRO A 490 17.32 -18.43 0.66
C PRO A 490 18.24 -19.65 0.61
N THR A 491 17.84 -20.81 0.10
CA THR A 491 18.60 -22.07 0.20
C THR A 491 19.98 -22.01 -0.46
N ASN A 492 20.20 -21.06 -1.38
CA ASN A 492 21.51 -20.76 -1.99
C ASN A 492 22.16 -19.47 -1.45
N TRP A 493 21.64 -18.89 -0.37
CA TRP A 493 22.45 -17.96 0.43
C TRP A 493 23.59 -18.84 0.95
N ASP A 494 24.76 -18.76 0.34
CA ASP A 494 25.96 -19.42 0.84
C ASP A 494 26.37 -18.70 2.12
N ILE A 495 25.58 -18.92 3.18
CA ILE A 495 25.64 -18.08 4.37
C ILE A 495 26.98 -18.31 5.09
N GLU A 496 27.53 -19.52 4.98
CA GLU A 496 28.90 -19.82 5.41
C GLU A 496 29.92 -18.84 4.81
N ARG A 497 29.81 -18.53 3.51
CA ARG A 497 30.63 -17.49 2.88
C ARG A 497 30.24 -16.06 3.29
N THR A 498 28.95 -15.80 3.52
CA THR A 498 28.46 -14.42 3.74
C THR A 498 28.85 -13.81 5.09
N ARG A 499 29.43 -14.57 6.03
CA ARG A 499 29.97 -14.06 7.31
C ARG A 499 28.99 -13.19 8.11
N LEU A 500 27.67 -13.43 8.02
CA LEU A 500 26.61 -12.68 8.72
C LEU A 500 26.56 -12.94 10.25
N LYS A 501 27.71 -13.00 10.93
CA LYS A 501 27.85 -13.43 12.33
C LYS A 501 27.05 -12.60 13.33
N GLU A 502 26.72 -11.36 12.98
CA GLU A 502 25.97 -10.43 13.82
C GLU A 502 24.45 -10.47 13.59
N LEU A 503 23.94 -11.30 12.67
CA LEU A 503 22.52 -11.34 12.35
C LEU A 503 21.70 -11.79 13.57
N ARG A 504 20.81 -10.92 14.04
CA ARG A 504 19.91 -11.16 15.19
C ARG A 504 18.47 -11.39 14.78
N VAL A 505 18.00 -10.66 13.76
CA VAL A 505 16.61 -10.71 13.31
C VAL A 505 16.58 -11.02 11.82
N LEU A 506 15.94 -12.13 11.47
CA LEU A 506 15.58 -12.46 10.10
C LEU A 506 14.06 -12.33 9.95
N ARG A 507 13.61 -11.59 8.95
CA ARG A 507 12.20 -11.46 8.61
C ARG A 507 12.00 -11.84 7.16
N LEU A 508 11.12 -12.81 6.93
CA LEU A 508 10.69 -13.27 5.63
C LEU A 508 9.21 -12.93 5.47
N LYS A 509 8.86 -12.15 4.47
CA LYS A 509 7.49 -11.73 4.19
C LYS A 509 7.09 -12.14 2.79
N ASN A 510 5.96 -12.82 2.66
CA ASN A 510 5.41 -13.22 1.38
C ASN A 510 6.45 -13.93 0.49
N CYS A 511 7.34 -14.76 1.05
CA CYS A 511 8.32 -15.51 0.28
C CYS A 511 7.72 -16.87 -0.07
N ASN A 512 7.28 -17.05 -1.32
CA ASN A 512 6.43 -18.17 -1.73
C ASN A 512 7.08 -19.12 -2.74
N PHE A 513 8.42 -19.23 -2.78
CA PHE A 513 9.06 -20.11 -3.74
C PHE A 513 10.06 -21.05 -3.06
N LEU A 514 9.58 -22.22 -2.63
CA LEU A 514 10.42 -23.38 -2.30
C LEU A 514 10.17 -24.48 -3.33
N GLU A 515 10.50 -24.24 -4.58
CA GLU A 515 10.39 -25.31 -5.58
C GLU A 515 11.38 -26.45 -5.28
N HIS A 516 10.89 -27.68 -5.44
CA HIS A 516 11.54 -28.98 -5.18
C HIS A 516 12.74 -29.31 -6.09
N GLN A 517 13.58 -28.33 -6.46
CA GLN A 517 14.53 -28.51 -7.56
C GLN A 517 15.65 -29.52 -7.28
N HIS A 518 15.81 -29.98 -6.04
CA HIS A 518 16.60 -31.16 -5.73
C HIS A 518 15.83 -32.09 -4.78
N GLU A 519 15.82 -33.40 -5.06
CA GLU A 519 15.28 -34.47 -4.20
C GLU A 519 16.04 -34.61 -2.85
N GLY A 520 16.75 -33.58 -2.40
CA GLY A 520 17.40 -33.47 -1.11
C GLY A 520 17.10 -32.10 -0.52
N ASP A 521 16.76 -32.09 0.77
CA ASP A 521 16.13 -30.96 1.46
C ASP A 521 17.10 -29.75 1.66
N PRO A 522 17.10 -28.74 0.77
CA PRO A 522 18.20 -27.79 0.68
C PRO A 522 18.08 -26.66 1.72
N LEU A 523 16.88 -26.37 2.21
CA LEU A 523 16.69 -25.37 3.25
C LEU A 523 17.22 -25.87 4.59
N CYS A 524 17.00 -27.14 4.88
CA CYS A 524 17.49 -27.78 6.10
C CYS A 524 19.01 -27.94 6.04
N TYR A 525 19.55 -28.39 4.90
CA TYR A 525 20.98 -28.61 4.73
C TYR A 525 21.82 -27.32 4.76
N SER A 526 21.32 -26.24 4.14
CA SER A 526 21.99 -24.94 4.19
C SER A 526 21.98 -24.32 5.59
N MET A 527 21.01 -24.68 6.44
CA MET A 527 20.83 -24.11 7.77
C MET A 527 21.45 -24.90 8.91
N GLU A 528 21.51 -26.23 8.81
CA GLU A 528 22.22 -27.10 9.77
C GLU A 528 23.72 -26.76 9.88
N ASN A 529 24.31 -26.27 8.79
CA ASN A 529 25.71 -25.87 8.76
C ASN A 529 25.96 -24.47 9.37
N LEU A 530 24.91 -23.74 9.78
CA LEU A 530 25.06 -22.37 10.23
C LEU A 530 25.20 -22.28 11.74
N SER A 531 26.42 -21.95 12.19
CA SER A 531 26.66 -21.39 13.52
C SER A 531 25.88 -20.08 13.81
N LEU A 532 25.05 -19.62 12.86
CA LEU A 532 24.16 -18.46 13.00
C LEU A 532 22.94 -18.72 13.87
N LEU A 533 22.50 -19.98 13.97
CA LEU A 533 21.36 -20.32 14.82
C LEU A 533 21.58 -19.91 16.28
N ASP A 534 22.83 -19.91 16.73
CA ASP A 534 23.21 -19.47 18.07
C ASP A 534 23.04 -17.96 18.26
N HIS A 535 23.21 -17.19 17.19
CA HIS A 535 23.20 -15.72 17.20
C HIS A 535 21.85 -15.10 16.86
N LEU A 536 21.02 -15.80 16.10
CA LEU A 536 19.66 -15.36 15.79
C LEU A 536 18.83 -15.30 17.06
N GLU A 537 18.20 -14.17 17.30
CA GLU A 537 17.27 -13.94 18.40
C GLU A 537 15.82 -14.15 17.96
N ARG A 538 15.51 -13.81 16.70
CA ARG A 538 14.13 -13.83 16.19
C ARG A 538 14.08 -14.12 14.70
N ILE A 539 13.13 -14.96 14.30
CA ILE A 539 12.77 -15.27 12.92
C ILE A 539 11.28 -15.00 12.75
N ASP A 540 10.96 -13.98 11.96
CA ASP A 540 9.60 -13.57 11.66
C ASP A 540 9.21 -14.10 10.27
N ILE A 541 8.24 -15.01 10.18
CA ILE A 541 7.68 -15.50 8.92
C ILE A 541 6.27 -14.94 8.76
N VAL A 542 6.07 -14.10 7.74
CA VAL A 542 4.83 -13.33 7.51
C VAL A 542 4.25 -13.70 6.16
N ASP A 543 3.09 -14.34 6.12
CA ASP A 543 2.38 -14.71 4.87
C ASP A 543 3.19 -15.53 3.84
N CYS A 544 4.19 -16.30 4.26
CA CYS A 544 4.91 -17.21 3.38
C CYS A 544 4.17 -18.56 3.28
N LEU A 545 3.37 -18.76 2.23
CA LEU A 545 2.49 -19.93 2.11
C LEU A 545 3.27 -21.25 2.02
N ASP A 546 4.36 -21.26 1.26
CA ASP A 546 5.20 -22.45 1.09
C ASP A 546 5.92 -22.84 2.38
N LEU A 547 6.51 -21.86 3.08
CA LEU A 547 7.11 -22.10 4.39
C LEU A 547 6.07 -22.61 5.39
N LYS A 548 4.83 -22.10 5.33
CA LYS A 548 3.74 -22.56 6.18
C LYS A 548 3.36 -24.02 5.90
N ASN A 549 3.43 -24.48 4.65
CA ASN A 549 3.21 -25.89 4.30
C ASN A 549 4.30 -26.80 4.89
N ARG A 550 5.52 -26.26 5.06
CA ARG A 550 6.69 -26.93 5.66
C ARG A 550 6.92 -26.54 7.12
N LYS A 551 5.88 -26.04 7.80
CA LYS A 551 5.98 -25.49 9.15
C LYS A 551 6.60 -26.48 10.15
N THR A 552 6.22 -27.76 10.09
CA THR A 552 6.73 -28.78 11.01
C THR A 552 8.22 -29.01 10.83
N GLU A 553 8.70 -29.06 9.58
CA GLU A 553 10.11 -29.22 9.28
C GLU A 553 10.90 -28.03 9.82
N ILE A 554 10.46 -26.80 9.52
CA ILE A 554 11.08 -25.57 10.03
C ILE A 554 11.09 -25.55 11.58
N GLU A 555 10.01 -25.95 12.23
CA GLU A 555 9.94 -26.04 13.70
C GLU A 555 10.86 -27.11 14.31
N ASP A 556 11.29 -28.11 13.53
CA ASP A 556 12.26 -29.12 13.96
C ASP A 556 13.70 -28.59 13.91
N PHE A 557 14.00 -27.62 13.03
CA PHE A 557 15.33 -27.00 12.91
C PHE A 557 15.52 -25.79 13.83
N PHE A 558 14.46 -25.01 14.06
CA PHE A 558 14.56 -23.77 14.83
C PHE A 558 13.96 -23.89 16.23
N PRO A 559 14.61 -23.32 17.27
CA PRO A 559 13.98 -23.21 18.57
C PRO A 559 12.65 -22.44 18.47
N ARG A 560 11.57 -23.07 18.95
CA ARG A 560 10.19 -22.53 18.83
C ARG A 560 10.04 -21.14 19.43
N GLU A 561 10.85 -20.78 20.42
CA GLU A 561 10.87 -19.46 21.05
C GLU A 561 11.43 -18.35 20.15
N LYS A 562 12.26 -18.69 19.16
CA LYS A 562 12.83 -17.75 18.19
C LYS A 562 11.92 -17.57 16.97
N LEU A 563 11.08 -18.55 16.67
CA LEU A 563 10.23 -18.59 15.47
C LEU A 563 8.87 -17.93 15.71
N ARG A 564 8.49 -16.97 14.87
CA ARG A 564 7.18 -16.29 14.90
C ARG A 564 6.49 -16.40 13.55
N TRP A 565 5.35 -17.10 13.56
CA TRP A 565 4.44 -17.15 12.42
C TRP A 565 3.41 -16.05 12.54
N MET A 566 3.34 -15.15 11.56
CA MET A 566 2.41 -14.02 11.53
C MET A 566 1.63 -14.01 10.23
N THR A 567 0.43 -13.41 10.26
CA THR A 567 -0.33 -13.05 9.05
C THR A 567 -0.32 -11.53 8.90
N ALA A 568 -0.42 -11.00 7.67
CA ALA A 568 -0.49 -9.56 7.42
C ALA A 568 -1.56 -8.86 8.26
N SER A 569 -2.68 -9.53 8.54
CA SER A 569 -3.76 -8.98 9.36
C SER A 569 -3.47 -8.88 10.86
N THR A 570 -2.42 -9.56 11.34
CA THR A 570 -2.00 -9.50 12.75
C THR A 570 -0.96 -8.40 12.99
N TYR A 571 -0.44 -7.82 11.90
CA TYR A 571 0.50 -6.71 11.89
C TYR A 571 -0.28 -5.40 11.68
#